data_AF-A0A1C6H9M2-F1
#
_entry.id   AF-A0A1C6H9M2-F1
#
_cell.length_a   1.000
_cell.length_b   1.000
_cell.length_c   1.000
_cell.angle_alpha   90.00
_cell.angle_beta   90.00
_cell.angle_gamma   90.00
#
_symmetry.space_group_name_H-M   'P 1'
#
loop_
_entity.id
_entity.type
_entity.pdbx_description
1 polymer ?
#
loop_
_entity_poly.entity_id
_entity_poly.type
_entity_poly.pdbx_seq_one_letter_code
_entity_poly.pdbx_strand_id
1 'polypeptide(L)' 'MCKAIEEMRNETARKTSLETAKSLLLIGKLTCEEIAQATKLTVEEVKELDGKKSA' A
#
# COMPACT_ATOMS: atom_id res chain seq x y z
N MET A 1 -2.97 30.55 1.03
CA MET A 1 -3.58 29.25 0.71
C MET A 1 -2.45 28.24 0.51
N CYS A 2 -2.05 27.53 1.57
CA CYS A 2 -0.81 26.76 1.62
C CYS A 2 -0.90 25.44 0.86
N LYS A 3 -0.47 25.44 -0.41
CA LYS A 3 -0.26 24.23 -1.25
C LYS A 3 0.61 23.15 -0.58
N ALA A 4 1.47 23.53 0.37
CA ALA A 4 2.39 22.62 1.06
C ALA A 4 1.70 21.57 1.96
N ILE A 5 0.49 21.84 2.45
CA ILE A 5 -0.22 20.90 3.35
C ILE A 5 -0.93 19.81 2.52
N GLU A 6 -1.37 20.13 1.31
CA GLU A 6 -2.00 19.16 0.40
C GLU A 6 -1.01 18.11 -0.11
N GLU A 7 0.23 18.51 -0.46
CA GLU A 7 1.27 17.55 -0.86
C GLU A 7 1.66 16.60 0.27
N MET A 8 1.89 17.12 1.48
CA MET A 8 2.25 16.29 2.65
C MET A 8 1.15 15.26 2.96
N ARG A 9 -0.12 15.62 2.76
CA ARG A 9 -1.26 14.72 2.99
C ARG A 9 -1.32 13.59 1.96
N ASN A 10 -0.98 13.87 0.70
CA ASN A 10 -1.00 12.89 -0.38
C ASN A 10 0.16 11.88 -0.25
N GLU A 11 1.36 12.35 0.10
CA GLU A 11 2.51 11.46 0.37
C GLU A 11 2.26 10.56 1.59
N THR A 12 1.61 11.09 2.63
CA THR A 12 1.24 10.33 3.82
C THR A 12 0.24 9.23 3.48
N ALA A 13 -0.82 9.56 2.73
CA ALA A 13 -1.83 8.58 2.33
C ALA A 13 -1.22 7.42 1.54
N ARG A 14 -0.34 7.70 0.58
CA ARG A 14 0.30 6.65 -0.22
C ARG A 14 1.23 5.76 0.62
N LYS A 15 2.00 6.35 1.54
CA LYS A 15 2.84 5.58 2.49
C LYS A 15 1.99 4.68 3.37
N THR A 16 0.90 5.20 3.95
CA THR A 16 0.00 4.41 4.79
C THR A 16 -0.64 3.24 4.02
N SER A 17 -1.04 3.45 2.76
CA SER A 17 -1.52 2.37 1.89
C SER A 17 -0.49 1.26 1.70
N LEU A 18 0.76 1.62 1.40
CA LEU A 18 1.86 0.66 1.21
C LEU A 18 2.20 -0.11 2.50
N GLU A 19 2.28 0.57 3.64
CA GLU A 19 2.53 -0.09 4.93
C GLU A 19 1.39 -1.02 5.33
N THR A 20 0.14 -0.60 5.10
CA THR A 20 -1.04 -1.44 5.33
C THR A 20 -1.00 -2.69 4.45
N ALA A 21 -0.68 -2.54 3.16
CA ALA A 21 -0.57 -3.68 2.24
C ALA A 21 0.50 -4.68 2.67
N LYS A 22 1.69 -4.19 3.08
CA LYS A 22 2.76 -5.04 3.63
C LYS A 22 2.31 -5.80 4.87
N SER A 23 1.61 -5.13 5.79
CA SER A 23 1.10 -5.75 7.02
C SER A 23 0.06 -6.83 6.72
N LEU A 24 -0.85 -6.58 5.78
CA LEU A 24 -1.84 -7.57 5.35
C LEU A 24 -1.21 -8.78 4.63
N LEU A 25 -0.20 -8.55 3.79
CA LEU A 25 0.60 -9.62 3.16
C LEU A 25 1.35 -10.45 4.21
N LEU A 26 1.92 -9.80 5.23
CA LEU A 26 2.57 -10.46 6.36
C LEU A 26 1.61 -11.37 7.15
N ILE A 27 0.35 -10.95 7.30
CA ILE A 27 -0.69 -11.75 7.97
C ILE A 27 -1.06 -12.99 7.15
N GLY A 28 -0.98 -12.92 5.82
CA GLY A 28 -1.20 -14.07 4.91
C GLY A 28 -2.64 -14.60 4.88
N LYS A 29 -3.62 -13.80 5.34
CA LYS A 29 -5.04 -14.17 5.39
C LYS A 29 -5.88 -13.62 4.24
N LEU A 30 -5.36 -12.65 3.50
CA LEU A 30 -6.02 -12.00 2.39
C LEU A 30 -5.24 -12.24 1.11
N THR A 31 -5.96 -12.32 -0.01
CA THR A 31 -5.36 -12.39 -1.33
C THR A 31 -4.83 -11.03 -1.79
N CYS A 32 -3.91 -11.01 -2.75
CA CYS A 32 -3.38 -9.76 -3.32
C CYS A 32 -4.49 -8.84 -3.86
N GLU A 33 -5.57 -9.42 -4.40
CA GLU A 33 -6.73 -8.68 -4.92
C GLU A 33 -7.52 -7.99 -3.81
N GLU A 34 -7.78 -8.69 -2.71
CA GLU A 34 -8.45 -8.11 -1.54
C GLU A 34 -7.61 -7.00 -0.89
N ILE A 35 -6.29 -7.20 -0.82
CA ILE A 35 -5.36 -6.21 -0.28
C ILE A 35 -5.30 -4.97 -1.17
N ALA A 36 -5.28 -5.14 -2.49
CA ALA A 36 -5.32 -4.04 -3.46
C ALA A 36 -6.59 -3.21 -3.28
N GLN A 37 -7.75 -3.86 -3.16
CA GLN A 37 -9.02 -3.19 -2.89
C GLN A 37 -9.03 -2.44 -1.55
N ALA A 38 -8.51 -3.06 -0.48
CA ALA A 38 -8.50 -2.46 0.86
C ALA A 38 -7.55 -1.25 0.97
N THR A 39 -6.43 -1.27 0.26
CA THR A 39 -5.37 -0.25 0.35
C THR A 39 -5.44 0.79 -0.78
N LYS A 40 -6.37 0.62 -1.72
CA LYS A 40 -6.48 1.38 -2.97
C LYS A 40 -5.20 1.33 -3.81
N LEU A 41 -4.47 0.23 -3.72
CA LEU A 41 -3.33 -0.07 -4.57
C LEU A 41 -3.79 -0.93 -5.75
N THR A 42 -2.95 -1.04 -6.77
CA THR A 42 -3.18 -2.03 -7.83
C THR A 42 -2.69 -3.40 -7.40
N VAL A 43 -3.29 -4.45 -7.97
CA VAL A 43 -2.90 -5.84 -7.71
C VAL A 43 -1.42 -6.07 -8.05
N GLU A 44 -0.91 -5.41 -9.10
CA GLU A 44 0.52 -5.45 -9.45
C GLU A 44 1.41 -4.84 -8.36
N GLU A 45 1.07 -3.67 -7.83
CA GLU A 45 1.87 -3.07 -6.73
C GLU A 45 1.90 -3.96 -5.49
N VAL A 46 0.77 -4.60 -5.17
CA VAL A 46 0.70 -5.56 -4.05
C VAL A 46 1.54 -6.81 -4.32
N LYS A 47 1.52 -7.34 -5.54
CA LYS A 47 2.37 -8.48 -5.95
C LYS A 47 3.85 -8.13 -5.93
N GLU A 48 4.24 -6.93 -6.35
CA GLU A 48 5.62 -6.45 -6.24
C GLU A 48 6.07 -6.32 -4.78
N LEU A 49 5.18 -5.88 -3.89
CA LEU A 49 5.45 -5.80 -2.45
C LEU A 49 5.64 -7.18 -1.82
N ASP A 50 4.86 -8.17 -2.24
CA ASP A 50 4.99 -9.56 -1.81
C ASP A 50 6.28 -10.20 -2.34
N GLY A 51 6.55 -10.04 -3.64
CA GLY A 51 7.74 -10.59 -4.30
C GLY A 51 9.07 -9.98 -3.85
N LYS A 52 9.07 -8.72 -3.36
CA LYS A 52 10.26 -8.08 -2.76
C LYS A 52 10.69 -8.69 -1.42
N LYS A 53 9.89 -9.58 -0.81
CA LYS A 53 10.24 -10.25 0.44
C LYS A 53 11.24 -11.41 0.27
N SER A 54 11.60 -11.74 -0.98
CA SER A 54 12.47 -12.88 -1.30
C SER A 54 13.92 -12.53 -1.69
N ALA A 55 14.41 -11.33 -1.32
CA ALA A 55 15.83 -10.97 -1.47
C ALA A 55 16.53 -10.83 -0.11
#